data_AF-A0A914Z638-F1
#
_entry.id   AF-A0A914Z638-F1
#
_cell.length_a   1.000
_cell.length_b   1.000
_cell.length_c   1.000
_cell.angle_alpha   90.00
_cell.angle_beta   90.00
_cell.angle_gamma   90.00
#
_symmetry.space_group_name_H-M   'P 1'
#
loop_
_entity.id
_entity.type
_entity.pdbx_description
1 polymer ?
#
loop_
_entity_poly.entity_id
_entity_poly.type
_entity_poly.pdbx_seq_one_letter_code
_entity_poly.pdbx_strand_id
1 'polypeptide(L)'
;MGGALSSLMAGYLVQMGYASSSAVKLMTFGEPRNGHKDFANRFPTLVPWAYRVVHRNDDIPHIVPTAMGYQHHRNEIWYNNTMDENDPFIECDEPESLKCSNSVAPDKWDRGDHSKYFEHGHPCRKTPGPI
;
A
#
# COMPACT_ATOMS: atom_id res chain seq x y z
N MET A 1 8.63 0.10 -2.38
CA MET A 1 8.70 1.22 -3.36
C MET A 1 7.85 1.00 -4.61
N GLY A 2 7.73 -0.22 -5.16
CA GLY A 2 6.88 -0.48 -6.34
C GLY A 2 5.42 -0.05 -6.19
N GLY A 3 4.82 -0.23 -5.00
CA GLY A 3 3.44 0.20 -4.72
C GLY A 3 3.21 1.69 -5.00
N ALA A 4 4.08 2.58 -4.49
CA ALA A 4 3.95 4.01 -4.71
C ALA A 4 4.00 4.41 -6.19
N LEU A 5 4.90 3.78 -6.97
CA LEU A 5 5.02 4.04 -8.40
C LEU A 5 3.78 3.54 -9.16
N SER A 6 3.27 2.36 -8.82
CA SER A 6 2.05 1.80 -9.42
C SER A 6 0.85 2.70 -9.19
N SER A 7 0.69 3.26 -7.98
CA SER A 7 -0.40 4.19 -7.67
C SER A 7 -0.30 5.48 -8.49
N LEU A 8 0.89 6.08 -8.58
CA LEU A 8 1.10 7.26 -9.42
C LEU A 8 0.79 6.97 -10.90
N MET A 9 1.24 5.83 -11.41
CA MET A 9 0.98 5.42 -12.80
C MET A 9 -0.50 5.15 -13.06
N ALA A 10 -1.20 4.49 -12.14
CA ALA A 10 -2.63 4.23 -12.25
C ALA A 10 -3.43 5.53 -12.30
N GLY A 11 -3.12 6.48 -11.42
CA GLY A 11 -3.71 7.82 -11.44
C GLY A 11 -3.41 8.57 -12.74
N TYR A 12 -2.16 8.50 -13.22
CA TYR A 12 -1.72 9.14 -14.46
C TYR A 12 -2.47 8.61 -15.69
N LEU A 13 -2.60 7.28 -15.84
CA LEU A 13 -3.31 6.65 -16.96
C LEU A 13 -4.75 7.15 -17.08
N VAL A 14 -5.46 7.25 -15.94
CA VAL A 14 -6.85 7.73 -15.94
C VAL A 14 -6.91 9.24 -16.16
N GLN A 15 -6.09 10.01 -15.46
CA GLN A 15 -6.09 11.47 -15.53
C GLN A 15 -5.78 11.99 -16.94
N MET A 16 -4.90 11.30 -17.68
CA MET A 16 -4.53 11.66 -19.04
C MET A 16 -5.47 11.08 -20.12
N GLY A 17 -6.47 10.29 -19.72
CA GLY A 17 -7.42 9.68 -20.66
C GLY A 17 -6.88 8.48 -21.45
N TYR A 18 -5.76 7.88 -21.02
CA TYR A 18 -5.24 6.64 -21.62
C TYR A 18 -6.04 5.40 -21.21
N ALA A 19 -6.76 5.46 -20.09
CA ALA A 19 -7.67 4.43 -19.64
C ALA A 19 -8.87 5.05 -18.92
N SER A 20 -10.03 4.39 -18.97
CA SER A 20 -11.16 4.77 -18.12
C SER A 20 -10.93 4.30 -16.67
N SER A 21 -11.55 4.98 -15.70
CA SER A 21 -11.49 4.59 -14.28
C SER A 21 -11.90 3.14 -14.03
N SER A 22 -12.84 2.59 -14.80
CA SER A 22 -13.32 1.21 -14.67
C SER A 22 -12.37 0.16 -15.26
N ALA A 23 -11.47 0.57 -16.15
CA ALA A 23 -10.49 -0.32 -16.79
C ALA A 23 -9.23 -0.52 -15.95
N VAL A 24 -8.98 0.34 -14.96
CA VAL A 24 -7.79 0.28 -14.11
C VAL A 24 -8.15 -0.30 -12.74
N LYS A 25 -7.44 -1.36 -12.37
CA LYS A 25 -7.48 -1.97 -11.04
C LYS A 25 -6.11 -1.88 -10.42
N LEU A 26 -6.02 -1.34 -9.21
CA LEU A 26 -4.78 -1.20 -8.47
C LEU A 26 -4.81 -2.03 -7.21
N MET A 27 -3.77 -2.85 -7.03
CA MET A 27 -3.49 -3.54 -5.79
C MET A 27 -1.99 -3.38 -5.50
N THR A 28 -1.66 -2.94 -4.30
CA THR A 28 -0.27 -2.75 -3.87
C THR A 28 -0.01 -3.50 -2.57
N PHE A 29 1.25 -3.83 -2.33
CA PHE A 29 1.72 -4.53 -1.13
C PHE A 29 2.78 -3.67 -0.47
N GLY A 30 2.58 -3.31 0.79
CA GLY A 30 3.53 -2.50 1.56
C GLY A 30 3.78 -1.14 0.91
N GLU A 31 2.73 -0.53 0.37
CA GLU A 31 2.84 0.78 -0.30
C GLU A 31 3.14 1.88 0.73
N PRO A 32 4.26 2.62 0.60
CA PRO A 32 4.49 3.82 1.41
C PRO A 32 3.57 4.96 0.95
N ARG A 33 3.28 5.92 1.84
CA ARG A 33 2.55 7.15 1.44
C ARG A 33 3.28 7.83 0.28
N ASN A 34 2.54 8.24 -0.74
CA ASN A 34 3.11 8.69 -2.02
C ASN A 34 2.58 10.04 -2.52
N GLY A 35 1.72 10.71 -1.76
CA GLY A 35 1.22 12.03 -2.10
C GLY A 35 0.67 12.80 -0.91
N HIS A 36 0.44 14.10 -1.14
CA HIS A 36 -0.24 14.99 -0.20
C HIS A 36 -1.72 14.59 -0.03
N LYS A 37 -2.37 15.09 1.03
CA LYS A 37 -3.79 14.87 1.31
C LYS A 37 -4.70 15.11 0.10
N ASP A 38 -4.43 16.13 -0.71
CA ASP A 38 -5.24 16.45 -1.89
C ASP A 38 -5.17 15.33 -2.95
N PHE A 39 -3.97 14.78 -3.17
CA PHE A 39 -3.79 13.64 -4.06
C PHE A 39 -4.51 12.42 -3.50
N ALA A 40 -4.29 12.10 -2.23
CA ALA A 40 -4.90 10.95 -1.56
C ALA A 40 -6.44 11.00 -1.57
N ASN A 41 -7.03 12.19 -1.42
CA ASN A 41 -8.47 12.40 -1.44
C ASN A 41 -9.05 12.38 -2.86
N ARG A 42 -8.29 12.83 -3.87
CA ARG A 42 -8.69 12.75 -5.28
C ARG A 42 -8.54 11.34 -5.84
N PHE A 43 -7.54 10.58 -5.40
CA PHE A 43 -7.18 9.30 -5.99
C PHE A 43 -8.34 8.30 -6.16
N PRO A 44 -9.27 8.11 -5.19
CA PRO A 44 -10.40 7.18 -5.33
C PRO A 44 -11.39 7.55 -6.44
N THR A 45 -11.39 8.81 -6.86
CA THR A 45 -12.23 9.27 -7.98
C THR A 45 -11.55 9.11 -9.34
N LEU A 46 -10.25 8.81 -9.36
CA LEU A 46 -9.52 8.39 -10.56
C LEU A 46 -9.53 6.87 -10.69
N VAL A 47 -9.16 6.17 -9.62
CA VAL A 47 -9.04 4.70 -9.58
C VAL A 47 -9.91 4.17 -8.43
N PRO A 48 -11.22 3.93 -8.66
CA PRO A 48 -12.13 3.52 -7.59
C PRO A 48 -11.81 2.14 -7.01
N TRP A 49 -11.27 1.24 -7.85
CA TRP A 49 -10.79 -0.07 -7.43
C TRP A 49 -9.29 0.00 -7.14
N ALA A 50 -8.96 0.56 -5.98
CA ALA A 50 -7.58 0.68 -5.49
C ALA A 50 -7.52 0.15 -4.05
N TYR A 51 -6.68 -0.85 -3.81
CA TYR A 51 -6.50 -1.47 -2.50
C TYR A 51 -5.02 -1.52 -2.13
N ARG A 52 -4.71 -1.17 -0.88
CA ARG A 52 -3.37 -1.39 -0.32
C ARG A 52 -3.42 -2.55 0.65
N VAL A 53 -2.59 -3.54 0.43
CA VAL A 53 -2.43 -4.68 1.33
C VAL A 53 -1.25 -4.43 2.26
N VAL A 54 -1.50 -4.50 3.56
CA VAL A 54 -0.48 -4.31 4.61
C VAL A 54 -0.38 -5.60 5.43
N HIS A 55 0.84 -6.09 5.60
CA HIS A 55 1.11 -7.27 6.40
C HIS A 55 1.57 -6.85 7.78
N ARG A 56 0.81 -7.26 8.79
CA ARG A 56 1.14 -7.19 10.22
C ARG A 56 1.76 -5.84 10.61
N ASN A 57 3.04 -5.81 10.96
CA ASN A 57 3.71 -4.62 11.47
C ASN A 57 4.67 -4.00 10.43
N ASP A 58 4.45 -4.23 9.13
CA ASP A 58 5.27 -3.65 8.05
C ASP A 58 5.53 -2.15 8.27
N ASP A 59 6.82 -1.77 8.34
CA ASP A 59 7.24 -0.39 8.55
C ASP A 59 6.97 0.51 7.34
N ILE A 60 7.02 -0.06 6.13
CA ILE A 60 7.07 0.69 4.86
C ILE A 60 5.82 1.53 4.60
N PRO A 61 4.58 1.09 4.87
CA PRO A 61 3.41 1.95 4.78
C PRO A 61 3.50 3.23 5.62
N HIS A 62 4.31 3.22 6.69
CA HIS A 62 4.36 4.29 7.68
C HIS A 62 5.60 5.20 7.60
N ILE A 63 6.65 4.82 6.87
CA ILE A 63 7.95 5.54 6.86
C ILE A 63 7.89 7.00 6.39
N VAL A 64 6.91 7.37 5.56
CA VAL A 64 6.72 8.74 5.09
C VAL A 64 5.71 9.43 6.02
N PRO A 65 6.10 10.35 6.92
CA PRO A 65 5.23 10.79 8.01
C PRO A 65 4.01 11.63 7.56
N THR A 66 2.87 11.44 8.22
CA THR A 66 1.68 12.30 8.04
C THR A 66 1.91 13.74 8.50
N ALA A 67 2.85 13.96 9.42
CA ALA A 67 3.27 15.30 9.87
C ALA A 67 3.84 16.16 8.73
N MET A 68 4.33 15.54 7.65
CA MET A 68 4.80 16.23 6.44
C MET A 68 3.67 16.44 5.41
N GLY A 69 2.41 16.19 5.77
CA GLY A 69 1.24 16.36 4.90
C GLY A 69 0.96 15.17 3.97
N TYR A 70 1.73 14.09 4.05
CA TYR A 70 1.49 12.88 3.28
C TYR A 70 0.31 12.08 3.84
N GLN A 71 -0.44 11.43 2.96
CA GLN A 71 -1.58 10.62 3.34
C GLN A 71 -1.74 9.47 2.36
N HIS A 72 -2.19 8.32 2.87
CA HIS A 72 -2.68 7.23 2.06
C HIS A 72 -4.04 7.57 1.44
N HIS A 73 -4.30 7.01 0.25
CA HIS A 73 -5.68 6.92 -0.24
C HIS A 73 -6.49 5.96 0.66
N ARG A 74 -7.82 5.88 0.48
CA ARG A 74 -8.67 4.93 1.24
C ARG A 74 -8.45 3.47 0.82
N ASN A 75 -9.15 2.53 1.44
CA ASN A 75 -9.14 1.08 1.18
C ASN A 75 -7.81 0.39 1.51
N GLU A 76 -7.60 0.19 2.81
CA GLU A 76 -6.56 -0.69 3.32
C GLU A 76 -7.13 -2.08 3.61
N ILE A 77 -6.43 -3.12 3.17
CA ILE A 77 -6.62 -4.50 3.58
C ILE A 77 -5.47 -4.87 4.51
N TRP A 78 -5.74 -5.00 5.79
CA TRP A 78 -4.74 -5.28 6.80
C TRP A 78 -4.84 -6.71 7.32
N TYR A 79 -3.75 -7.45 7.17
CA TYR A 79 -3.59 -8.79 7.72
C TYR A 79 -2.76 -8.70 9.00
N ASN A 80 -3.43 -8.65 10.15
CA ASN A 80 -2.75 -8.69 11.45
C ASN A 80 -2.48 -10.14 11.91
N ASN A 81 -1.89 -10.93 11.02
CA ASN A 81 -1.58 -12.35 11.17
C ASN A 81 -0.44 -12.71 10.19
N THR A 82 -0.33 -13.99 9.83
CA THR A 82 0.74 -14.54 8.98
C THR A 82 0.41 -14.52 7.48
N MET A 83 -0.81 -14.15 7.10
CA MET A 83 -1.34 -14.21 5.73
C MET A 83 -1.37 -15.64 5.16
N ASP A 84 -1.63 -16.64 6.00
CA ASP A 84 -1.79 -18.02 5.55
C ASP A 84 -3.10 -18.18 4.75
N GLU A 85 -3.27 -19.32 4.07
CA GLU A 85 -4.50 -19.58 3.33
C GLU A 85 -5.72 -19.54 4.28
N ASN A 86 -6.71 -18.71 3.94
CA ASN A 86 -7.92 -18.43 4.74
C ASN A 86 -7.74 -17.56 5.98
N ASP A 87 -6.55 -16.98 6.19
CA ASP A 87 -6.38 -15.99 7.25
C ASP A 87 -7.32 -14.80 7.04
N PRO A 88 -7.98 -14.32 8.12
CA PRO A 88 -8.87 -13.18 8.02
C PRO A 88 -8.09 -11.88 7.83
N PHE A 89 -8.76 -10.87 7.26
CA PHE A 89 -8.23 -9.52 7.15
C PHE A 89 -9.25 -8.50 7.68
N ILE A 90 -8.75 -7.30 7.96
CA ILE A 90 -9.55 -6.13 8.30
C ILE A 90 -9.53 -5.19 7.10
N GLU A 91 -10.71 -4.77 6.63
CA GLU A 91 -10.83 -3.74 5.60
C GLU A 91 -11.14 -2.39 6.25
N CYS A 92 -10.32 -1.38 5.94
CA CYS A 92 -10.55 0.01 6.31
C CYS A 92 -10.79 0.87 5.06
N ASP A 93 -12.05 1.19 4.77
CA ASP A 93 -12.45 2.17 3.75
C ASP A 93 -12.39 3.61 4.29
N GLU A 94 -11.23 4.01 4.79
CA GLU A 94 -10.94 5.40 5.15
C GLU A 94 -9.42 5.65 5.08
N PRO A 95 -8.97 6.88 4.77
CA PRO A 95 -7.56 7.23 4.87
C PRO A 95 -7.04 7.12 6.31
N GLU A 96 -5.84 6.55 6.47
CA GLU A 96 -5.09 6.56 7.73
C GLU A 96 -5.84 5.96 8.95
N SER A 97 -6.75 5.00 8.76
CA SER A 97 -7.58 4.43 9.83
C SER A 97 -6.78 3.85 11.00
N LEU A 98 -7.09 4.30 12.23
CA LEU A 98 -6.58 3.70 13.46
C LEU A 98 -7.17 2.32 13.77
N LYS A 99 -8.07 1.80 12.92
CA LYS A 99 -8.59 0.43 13.04
C LYS A 99 -7.74 -0.60 12.30
N CYS A 100 -6.85 -0.15 11.41
CA CYS A 100 -5.95 -1.01 10.63
C CYS A 100 -4.47 -0.83 11.06
N SER A 101 -3.50 -0.95 10.14
CA SER A 101 -2.06 -0.96 10.46
C SER A 101 -1.57 0.29 11.19
N ASN A 102 -2.24 1.44 11.01
CA ASN A 102 -1.94 2.66 11.77
C ASN A 102 -2.20 2.53 13.29
N SER A 103 -2.85 1.46 13.76
CA SER A 103 -2.95 1.14 15.19
C SER A 103 -1.62 0.65 15.79
N VAL A 104 -0.67 0.24 14.95
CA VAL A 104 0.62 -0.32 15.38
C VAL A 104 1.57 0.81 15.76
N ALA A 105 2.00 0.80 17.02
CA ALA A 105 2.95 1.78 17.54
C ALA A 105 4.34 1.64 16.88
N PRO A 106 5.09 2.76 16.69
CA PRO A 106 6.37 2.73 15.97
C PRO A 106 7.45 1.80 16.56
N ASP A 107 7.43 1.55 17.86
CA ASP A 107 8.35 0.62 18.54
C ASP A 107 8.09 -0.85 18.19
N LYS A 108 6.93 -1.15 17.56
CA LYS A 108 6.54 -2.50 17.15
C LYS A 108 6.68 -2.75 15.64
N TRP A 109 7.06 -1.74 14.87
CA TRP A 109 7.25 -1.89 13.42
C TRP A 109 8.33 -2.94 13.12
N ASP A 110 8.08 -3.77 12.11
CA ASP A 110 8.94 -4.89 11.71
C ASP A 110 9.12 -4.92 10.18
N ARG A 111 10.35 -4.64 9.74
CA ARG A 111 10.73 -4.74 8.32
C ARG A 111 10.66 -6.16 7.77
N GLY A 112 10.72 -7.18 8.64
CA GLY A 112 10.52 -8.57 8.26
C GLY A 112 9.13 -8.80 7.66
N ASP A 113 8.12 -8.13 8.19
CA ASP A 113 6.73 -8.23 7.72
C ASP A 113 6.56 -7.60 6.32
N HIS A 114 7.40 -6.63 5.93
CA HIS A 114 7.42 -6.08 4.57
C HIS A 114 7.81 -7.10 3.48
N SER A 115 8.63 -8.10 3.84
CA SER A 115 9.27 -8.99 2.85
C SER A 115 8.43 -10.21 2.50
N LYS A 116 7.27 -10.38 3.13
CA LYS A 116 6.43 -11.58 3.02
C LYS A 116 4.98 -11.18 2.86
N TYR A 117 4.35 -11.64 1.79
CA TYR A 117 2.92 -11.53 1.57
C TYR A 117 2.42 -12.87 1.04
N PHE A 118 1.47 -13.51 1.74
CA PHE A 118 0.87 -14.80 1.37
C PHE A 118 1.90 -15.93 1.11
N GLU A 119 2.84 -16.15 2.03
CA GLU A 119 3.96 -17.12 1.90
C GLU A 119 4.90 -16.92 0.70
N HIS A 120 4.64 -15.93 -0.16
CA HIS A 120 5.52 -15.53 -1.23
C HIS A 120 6.45 -14.46 -0.66
N GLY A 121 7.69 -14.87 -0.36
CA GLY A 121 8.75 -13.90 -0.18
C GLY A 121 8.86 -13.06 -1.46
N HIS A 122 9.03 -11.74 -1.32
CA HIS A 122 9.45 -10.89 -2.43
C HIS A 122 10.98 -10.73 -2.34
N PRO A 123 11.79 -11.70 -2.83
CA PRO A 123 13.22 -11.50 -2.84
C PRO A 123 13.54 -10.36 -3.80
N CYS A 124 13.94 -9.21 -3.26
CA CYS A 124 14.68 -8.21 -4.00
C CYS A 124 16.04 -8.84 -4.33
N ARG A 125 16.10 -9.59 -5.44
CA ARG A 125 17.28 -10.35 -5.84
C ARG A 125 18.44 -9.36 -6.01
N LYS A 126 19.43 -9.41 -5.11
CA LYS A 126 20.75 -8.87 -5.41
C LYS A 126 21.25 -9.64 -6.64
N THR A 127 21.43 -8.93 -7.75
CA THR A 127 21.96 -9.49 -9.00
C THR A 127 23.18 -10.40 -8.73
N PRO A 128 23.35 -11.53 -9.44
CA PRO A 128 24.62 -12.21 -9.44
C PRO A 128 25.64 -11.28 -10.12
N GLY A 129 26.82 -11.14 -9.50
CA GLY A 129 27.96 -10.42 -10.08
C GLY A 129 28.35 -10.96 -11.46
N PRO A 130 29.14 -10.20 -12.23
CA PRO A 130 29.39 -10.47 -13.64
C PRO A 130 30.14 -11.80 -13.85
N ILE A 131 29.82 -12.44 -14.97
CA ILE A 131 30.41 -13.67 -15.51
C ILE A 131 31.86 -13.42 -15.91
#